data_AF-A0A9K3CRN5-F1
#
_entry.id   AF-A0A9K3CRN5-F1
#
_cell.length_a   1.000
_cell.length_b   1.000
_cell.length_c   1.000
_cell.angle_alpha   90.00
_cell.angle_beta   90.00
_cell.angle_gamma   90.00
#
_symmetry.space_group_name_H-M   'P 1'
#
loop_
_entity.id
_entity.type
_entity.pdbx_description
1 polymer ?
#
loop_
_entity_poly.entity_id
_entity_poly.type
_entity_poly.pdbx_seq_one_letter_code
_entity_poly.pdbx_strand_id
1 'polypeptide(L)'
;EHGVLADVLEDIKARQRADAQEAKAIRAERDSLKAQFNTLKGEAQALKAQALSVQAQIAKAQTHLSDTHTDPDPGAHAEAQAELDRLCGERDALTTEHAAKVSAQRQLKADIRQNADRLQALKARGETLLENDAAYTHKVEREERERVRREEAKDMSARRSAMRHRAEQHLEATTVTLADYTQVQTAVLSCQAEVRALLERDNRLRAEAARLRGRLTGLAELQGLLAREATLRHDASMAQAQTETAHRIQAHKDCTSHIVQETQVVTEMSSRLELQLTLNT
;
A
#
# COMPACT_ATOMS: atom_id res chain seq x y z
N GLU A 1 26.40 0.16 -16.22
CA GLU A 1 25.79 -1.05 -16.83
C GLU A 1 25.40 -0.85 -18.28
N HIS A 2 24.66 0.22 -18.66
CA HIS A 2 24.30 0.46 -20.07
C HIS A 2 25.48 0.59 -21.06
N GLY A 3 26.63 1.13 -20.64
CA GLY A 3 27.82 1.21 -21.52
C GLY A 3 28.39 -0.16 -21.90
N VAL A 4 28.43 -1.10 -20.96
CA VAL A 4 28.98 -2.45 -21.18
C VAL A 4 28.12 -3.24 -22.17
N LEU A 5 26.79 -3.09 -22.11
CA LEU A 5 25.88 -3.74 -23.08
C LEU A 5 26.04 -3.18 -24.50
N ALA A 6 26.26 -1.87 -24.62
CA ALA A 6 26.50 -1.23 -25.92
C ALA A 6 27.80 -1.74 -26.56
N ASP A 7 28.87 -1.87 -25.77
CA ASP A 7 30.16 -2.39 -26.23
C ASP A 7 30.05 -3.85 -26.68
N VAL A 8 29.37 -4.71 -25.90
CA VAL A 8 29.14 -6.11 -26.26
C VAL A 8 28.32 -6.24 -27.56
N LEU A 9 27.33 -5.39 -27.75
CA LEU A 9 26.53 -5.38 -28.99
C LEU A 9 27.34 -4.94 -30.21
N GLU A 10 28.22 -3.93 -30.08
CA GLU A 10 29.12 -3.56 -31.17
C GLU A 10 30.14 -4.65 -31.47
N ASP A 11 30.67 -5.33 -30.46
CA ASP A 11 31.56 -6.49 -30.64
C ASP A 11 30.87 -7.63 -31.40
N ILE A 12 29.62 -7.95 -31.06
CA ILE A 12 28.83 -8.97 -31.77
C ILE A 12 28.62 -8.57 -33.23
N LYS A 13 28.21 -7.31 -33.49
CA LYS A 13 28.04 -6.81 -34.86
C LYS A 13 29.36 -6.82 -35.64
N ALA A 14 30.47 -6.46 -35.01
CA ALA A 14 31.79 -6.48 -35.63
C ALA A 14 32.17 -7.91 -36.04
N ARG A 15 31.93 -8.91 -35.17
CA ARG A 15 32.14 -10.32 -35.49
C ARG A 15 31.24 -10.80 -36.63
N GLN A 16 29.96 -10.43 -36.66
CA GLN A 16 29.06 -10.77 -37.75
C GLN A 16 29.51 -10.18 -39.10
N ARG A 17 30.02 -8.93 -39.11
CA ARG A 17 30.60 -8.30 -40.31
C ARG A 17 31.86 -9.05 -40.77
N ALA A 18 32.73 -9.43 -39.84
CA ALA A 18 33.94 -10.19 -40.15
C ALA A 18 33.61 -11.57 -40.76
N ASP A 19 32.69 -12.32 -40.14
CA ASP A 19 32.26 -13.64 -40.64
C ASP A 19 31.60 -13.53 -42.03
N ALA A 20 30.82 -12.46 -42.28
CA ALA A 20 30.23 -12.19 -43.58
C ALA A 20 31.29 -11.88 -44.66
N GLN A 21 32.33 -11.12 -44.31
CA GLN A 21 33.46 -10.84 -45.20
C GLN A 21 34.27 -12.11 -45.49
N GLU A 22 34.54 -12.93 -44.48
CA GLU A 22 35.24 -14.21 -44.65
C GLU A 22 34.44 -15.15 -45.57
N ALA A 23 33.13 -15.28 -45.34
CA ALA A 23 32.26 -16.10 -46.19
C ALA A 23 32.27 -15.62 -47.65
N LYS A 24 32.34 -14.30 -47.89
CA LYS A 24 32.45 -13.73 -49.24
C LYS A 24 33.80 -14.08 -49.88
N ALA A 25 34.90 -13.96 -49.14
CA ALA A 25 36.23 -14.32 -49.60
C ALA A 25 36.33 -15.82 -49.97
N ILE A 26 35.85 -16.71 -49.09
CA ILE A 26 35.87 -18.16 -49.34
C ILE A 26 35.01 -18.54 -50.56
N ARG A 27 33.87 -17.87 -50.79
CA ARG A 27 33.05 -18.09 -52.00
C ARG A 27 33.83 -17.72 -53.26
N ALA A 28 34.48 -16.56 -53.27
CA ALA A 28 35.28 -16.12 -54.41
C ALA A 28 36.46 -17.07 -54.68
N GLU A 29 37.15 -17.51 -53.63
CA GLU A 29 38.23 -18.48 -53.72
C GLU A 29 37.75 -19.81 -54.31
N ARG A 30 36.65 -20.36 -53.77
CA ARG A 30 36.03 -21.60 -54.27
C ARG A 30 35.65 -21.49 -55.74
N ASP A 31 35.11 -20.36 -56.19
CA ASP A 31 34.69 -20.17 -57.58
C ASP A 31 35.91 -20.07 -58.52
N SER A 32 36.99 -19.43 -58.06
CA SER A 32 38.29 -19.46 -58.76
C SER A 32 38.86 -20.88 -58.87
N LEU A 33 38.87 -21.65 -57.78
CA LEU A 33 39.34 -23.05 -57.78
C LEU A 33 38.50 -23.94 -58.72
N LYS A 34 37.19 -23.72 -58.80
CA LYS A 34 36.31 -24.43 -59.75
C LYS A 34 36.65 -24.09 -61.20
N ALA A 35 36.94 -22.84 -61.50
CA ALA A 35 37.38 -22.44 -62.84
C ALA A 35 38.70 -23.13 -63.21
N GLN A 36 39.69 -23.10 -62.33
CA GLN A 36 40.97 -23.80 -62.53
C GLN A 36 40.80 -25.31 -62.71
N PHE A 37 39.92 -25.94 -61.91
CA PHE A 37 39.61 -27.36 -62.04
C PHE A 37 39.03 -27.70 -63.43
N ASN A 38 38.13 -26.87 -63.94
CA ASN A 38 37.53 -27.08 -65.27
C ASN A 38 38.56 -26.91 -66.39
N THR A 39 39.45 -25.92 -66.28
CA THR A 39 40.57 -25.75 -67.23
C THR A 39 41.49 -26.97 -67.24
N LEU A 40 41.96 -27.41 -66.06
CA LEU A 40 42.80 -28.61 -65.96
C LEU A 40 42.10 -29.87 -66.46
N LYS A 41 40.77 -29.96 -66.30
CA LYS A 41 39.96 -31.05 -66.85
C LYS A 41 39.99 -31.07 -68.38
N GLY A 42 39.86 -29.91 -69.02
CA GLY A 42 39.99 -29.78 -70.48
C GLY A 42 41.39 -30.14 -70.97
N GLU A 43 42.44 -29.62 -70.32
CA GLU A 43 43.84 -29.92 -70.65
C GLU A 43 44.16 -31.41 -70.52
N ALA A 44 43.74 -32.07 -69.44
CA ALA A 44 43.95 -33.50 -69.27
C ALA A 44 43.23 -34.33 -70.36
N GLN A 45 42.02 -33.92 -70.77
CA GLN A 45 41.31 -34.58 -71.87
C GLN A 45 42.05 -34.41 -73.21
N ALA A 46 42.58 -33.22 -73.48
CA ALA A 46 43.38 -32.95 -74.68
C ALA A 46 44.67 -33.78 -74.71
N LEU A 47 45.42 -33.82 -73.59
CA LEU A 47 46.64 -34.64 -73.46
C LEU A 47 46.33 -36.14 -73.66
N LYS A 48 45.21 -36.62 -73.12
CA LYS A 48 44.79 -38.02 -73.33
C LYS A 48 44.50 -38.30 -74.81
N ALA A 49 43.84 -37.38 -75.51
CA ALA A 49 43.58 -37.52 -76.94
C ALA A 49 44.87 -37.49 -77.78
N GLN A 50 45.82 -36.62 -77.43
CA GLN A 50 47.15 -36.57 -78.06
C GLN A 50 47.90 -37.87 -77.84
N ALA A 51 47.93 -38.41 -76.61
CA ALA A 51 48.59 -39.68 -76.31
C ALA A 51 48.01 -40.86 -77.12
N LEU A 52 46.68 -40.89 -77.32
CA LEU A 52 46.03 -41.90 -78.17
C LEU A 52 46.39 -41.73 -79.66
N SER A 53 46.52 -40.49 -80.13
CA SER A 53 46.97 -40.18 -81.50
C SER A 53 48.41 -40.66 -81.72
N VAL A 54 49.32 -40.34 -80.79
CA VAL A 54 50.72 -40.80 -80.80
C VAL A 54 50.77 -42.33 -80.76
N GLN A 55 49.95 -42.97 -79.94
CA GLN A 55 49.88 -44.43 -79.88
C GLN A 55 49.43 -45.07 -81.20
N ALA A 56 48.50 -44.44 -81.93
CA ALA A 56 48.13 -44.89 -83.27
C ALA A 56 49.28 -44.71 -84.28
N GLN A 57 50.09 -43.66 -84.14
CA GLN A 57 51.29 -43.45 -84.96
C GLN A 57 52.37 -44.50 -84.65
N ILE A 58 52.59 -44.84 -83.37
CA ILE A 58 53.50 -45.92 -82.96
C ILE A 58 53.08 -47.23 -83.63
N ALA A 59 51.79 -47.58 -83.61
CA ALA A 59 51.30 -48.80 -84.25
C ALA A 59 51.60 -48.83 -85.76
N LYS A 60 51.46 -47.69 -86.47
CA LYS A 60 51.84 -47.57 -87.88
C LYS A 60 53.34 -47.69 -88.10
N ALA A 61 54.15 -47.05 -87.25
CA ALA A 61 55.61 -47.14 -87.33
C ALA A 61 56.09 -48.59 -87.11
N GLN A 62 55.45 -49.34 -86.19
CA GLN A 62 55.73 -50.76 -85.98
C GLN A 62 55.42 -51.63 -87.20
N THR A 63 54.30 -51.37 -87.89
CA THR A 63 53.98 -52.09 -89.13
C THR A 63 55.00 -51.77 -90.22
N HIS A 64 55.38 -50.49 -90.41
CA HIS A 64 56.41 -50.10 -91.38
C HIS A 64 57.79 -50.72 -91.08
N LEU A 65 58.18 -50.78 -89.80
CA LEU A 65 59.42 -51.44 -89.37
C LEU A 65 59.39 -52.94 -89.67
N SER A 66 58.23 -53.58 -89.52
CA SER A 66 58.04 -55.00 -89.84
C SER A 66 58.11 -55.26 -91.35
N ASP A 67 57.54 -54.36 -92.16
CA ASP A 67 57.56 -54.46 -93.63
C ASP A 67 58.99 -54.27 -94.18
N THR A 68 59.72 -53.27 -93.69
CA THR A 68 61.13 -53.00 -94.08
C THR A 68 62.10 -54.12 -93.67
N HIS A 69 61.71 -54.98 -92.73
CA HIS A 69 62.52 -56.15 -92.37
C HIS A 69 62.59 -57.20 -93.50
N THR A 70 61.65 -57.17 -94.47
CA THR A 70 61.65 -58.09 -95.61
C THR A 70 62.50 -57.66 -96.80
N ASP A 71 62.92 -56.39 -96.87
CA ASP A 71 63.84 -55.86 -97.89
C ASP A 71 64.85 -54.90 -97.21
N PRO A 72 66.03 -55.40 -96.79
CA PRO A 72 66.85 -54.73 -95.79
C PRO A 72 67.68 -53.61 -96.42
N ASP A 73 67.05 -52.43 -96.60
CA ASP A 73 67.80 -51.18 -96.59
C ASP A 73 68.11 -50.81 -95.12
N PRO A 74 69.37 -50.97 -94.66
CA PRO A 74 69.73 -50.66 -93.28
C PRO A 74 69.49 -49.19 -92.91
N GLY A 75 69.47 -48.28 -93.89
CA GLY A 75 69.14 -46.87 -93.66
C GLY A 75 67.67 -46.69 -93.27
N ALA A 76 66.76 -47.25 -94.06
CA ALA A 76 65.31 -47.17 -93.82
C ALA A 76 64.89 -47.79 -92.48
N HIS A 77 65.50 -48.93 -92.11
CA HIS A 77 65.21 -49.57 -90.82
C HIS A 77 65.70 -48.74 -89.63
N ALA A 78 66.89 -48.13 -89.74
CA ALA A 78 67.42 -47.27 -88.68
C ALA A 78 66.55 -46.01 -88.47
N GLU A 79 66.06 -45.40 -89.56
CA GLU A 79 65.16 -44.25 -89.51
C GLU A 79 63.80 -44.60 -88.90
N ALA A 80 63.19 -45.72 -89.30
CA ALA A 80 61.92 -46.20 -88.74
C ALA A 80 62.04 -46.51 -87.24
N GLN A 81 63.16 -47.11 -86.80
CA GLN A 81 63.42 -47.36 -85.38
C GLN A 81 63.58 -46.05 -84.60
N ALA A 82 64.31 -45.07 -85.14
CA ALA A 82 64.49 -43.77 -84.50
C ALA A 82 63.16 -43.01 -84.33
N GLU A 83 62.25 -43.06 -85.31
CA GLU A 83 60.92 -42.47 -85.20
C GLU A 83 60.05 -43.20 -84.16
N LEU A 84 60.15 -44.53 -84.08
CA LEU A 84 59.47 -45.31 -83.06
C LEU A 84 59.93 -44.93 -81.64
N ASP A 85 61.24 -44.80 -81.43
CA ASP A 85 61.82 -44.39 -80.15
C ASP A 85 61.39 -42.95 -79.80
N ARG A 86 61.35 -42.04 -80.78
CA ARG A 86 60.85 -40.67 -80.63
C ARG A 86 59.39 -40.64 -80.19
N LEU A 87 58.51 -41.38 -80.88
CA LEU A 87 57.08 -41.45 -80.55
C LEU A 87 56.82 -42.11 -79.19
N CYS A 88 57.61 -43.12 -78.82
CA CYS A 88 57.55 -43.71 -77.48
C CYS A 88 57.91 -42.69 -76.39
N GLY A 89 58.97 -41.91 -76.61
CA GLY A 89 59.36 -40.81 -75.72
C GLY A 89 58.27 -39.74 -75.57
N GLU A 90 57.64 -39.35 -76.69
CA GLU A 90 56.52 -38.39 -76.69
C GLU A 90 55.30 -38.92 -75.92
N ARG A 91 54.93 -40.18 -76.13
CA ARG A 91 53.83 -40.83 -75.39
C ARG A 91 54.10 -40.84 -73.89
N ASP A 92 55.31 -41.17 -73.48
CA ASP A 92 55.67 -41.27 -72.07
C ASP A 92 55.68 -39.88 -71.40
N ALA A 93 56.13 -38.84 -72.12
CA ALA A 93 56.02 -37.45 -71.68
C ALA A 93 54.56 -37.01 -71.52
N LEU A 94 53.70 -37.27 -72.52
CA LEU A 94 52.26 -36.96 -72.46
C LEU A 94 51.56 -37.69 -71.32
N THR A 95 51.93 -38.96 -71.07
CA THR A 95 51.37 -39.77 -69.98
C THR A 95 51.76 -39.20 -68.61
N THR A 96 53.02 -38.79 -68.47
CA THR A 96 53.52 -38.16 -67.25
C THR A 96 52.83 -36.82 -66.99
N GLU A 97 52.68 -35.99 -68.02
CA GLU A 97 51.97 -34.71 -67.91
C GLU A 97 50.49 -34.91 -67.56
N HIS A 98 49.82 -35.86 -68.24
CA HIS A 98 48.43 -36.21 -67.92
C HIS A 98 48.30 -36.66 -66.45
N ALA A 99 49.21 -37.50 -65.95
CA ALA A 99 49.21 -37.94 -64.56
C ALA A 99 49.39 -36.76 -63.58
N ALA A 100 50.28 -35.82 -63.90
CA ALA A 100 50.48 -34.60 -63.11
C ALA A 100 49.22 -33.72 -63.08
N LYS A 101 48.57 -33.51 -64.22
CA LYS A 101 47.31 -32.74 -64.32
C LYS A 101 46.16 -33.42 -63.55
N VAL A 102 46.06 -34.74 -63.60
CA VAL A 102 45.07 -35.51 -62.80
C VAL A 102 45.35 -35.39 -61.30
N SER A 103 46.62 -35.41 -60.89
CA SER A 103 47.00 -35.17 -59.50
C SER A 103 46.57 -33.76 -59.04
N ALA A 104 46.86 -32.73 -59.84
CA ALA A 104 46.44 -31.36 -59.57
C ALA A 104 44.90 -31.22 -59.49
N GLN A 105 44.15 -31.90 -60.35
CA GLN A 105 42.68 -31.94 -60.25
C GLN A 105 42.18 -32.56 -58.93
N ARG A 106 42.84 -33.62 -58.45
CA ARG A 106 42.48 -34.24 -57.16
C ARG A 106 42.72 -33.28 -56.01
N GLN A 107 43.83 -32.53 -56.05
CA GLN A 107 44.13 -31.51 -55.06
C GLN A 107 43.08 -30.39 -55.07
N LEU A 108 42.81 -29.78 -56.24
CA LEU A 108 41.78 -28.75 -56.35
C LEU A 108 40.40 -29.22 -55.87
N LYS A 109 40.05 -30.49 -56.13
CA LYS A 109 38.79 -31.07 -55.64
C LYS A 109 38.78 -31.19 -54.11
N ALA A 110 39.92 -31.49 -53.48
CA ALA A 110 40.05 -31.49 -52.03
C ALA A 110 39.91 -30.06 -51.47
N ASP A 111 40.59 -29.09 -52.08
CA ASP A 111 40.52 -27.68 -51.65
C ASP A 111 39.10 -27.10 -51.79
N ILE A 112 38.40 -27.41 -52.88
CA ILE A 112 36.99 -27.02 -53.07
C ILE A 112 36.09 -27.61 -51.98
N ARG A 113 36.33 -28.87 -51.56
CA ARG A 113 35.59 -29.50 -50.47
C ARG A 113 35.89 -28.81 -49.14
N GLN A 114 37.17 -28.57 -48.85
CA GLN A 114 37.58 -27.84 -47.65
C GLN A 114 36.92 -26.45 -47.58
N ASN A 115 36.85 -25.72 -48.69
CA ASN A 115 36.15 -24.43 -48.73
C ASN A 115 34.63 -24.56 -48.57
N ALA A 116 34.02 -25.66 -49.02
CA ALA A 116 32.61 -25.95 -48.75
C ALA A 116 32.37 -26.21 -47.25
N ASP A 117 33.24 -27.00 -46.62
CA ASP A 117 33.17 -27.32 -45.18
C ASP A 117 33.36 -26.06 -44.33
N ARG A 118 34.35 -25.20 -44.68
CA ARG A 118 34.55 -23.89 -44.03
C ARG A 118 33.31 -23.01 -44.14
N LEU A 119 32.66 -22.95 -45.30
CA LEU A 119 31.41 -22.20 -45.46
C LEU A 119 30.27 -22.77 -44.62
N GLN A 120 30.19 -24.09 -44.47
CA GLN A 120 29.19 -24.73 -43.61
C GLN A 120 29.47 -24.44 -42.12
N ALA A 121 30.73 -24.44 -41.70
CA ALA A 121 31.12 -24.06 -40.35
C ALA A 121 30.78 -22.59 -40.03
N LEU A 122 31.03 -21.66 -40.97
CA LEU A 122 30.63 -20.26 -40.80
C LEU A 122 29.11 -20.09 -40.71
N LYS A 123 28.33 -20.87 -41.47
CA LYS A 123 26.87 -20.86 -41.35
C LYS A 123 26.40 -21.34 -39.98
N ALA A 124 26.90 -22.49 -39.52
CA ALA A 124 26.56 -23.04 -38.21
C ALA A 124 26.94 -22.05 -37.09
N ARG A 125 28.10 -21.41 -37.19
CA ARG A 125 28.51 -20.35 -36.26
C ARG A 125 27.51 -19.18 -36.27
N GLY A 126 27.08 -18.72 -37.44
CA GLY A 126 26.05 -17.68 -37.58
C GLY A 126 24.72 -18.07 -36.91
N GLU A 127 24.28 -19.31 -37.07
CA GLU A 127 23.06 -19.83 -36.42
C GLU A 127 23.19 -19.84 -34.89
N THR A 128 24.31 -20.33 -34.35
CA THR A 128 24.54 -20.32 -32.90
C THR A 128 24.61 -18.90 -32.31
N LEU A 129 25.11 -17.92 -33.08
CA LEU A 129 25.10 -16.51 -32.65
C LEU A 129 23.67 -15.97 -32.57
N LEU A 130 22.80 -16.30 -33.54
CA LEU A 130 21.39 -15.90 -33.51
C LEU A 130 20.63 -16.54 -32.35
N GLU A 131 20.88 -17.82 -32.06
CA GLU A 131 20.29 -18.51 -30.91
C GLU A 131 20.74 -17.88 -29.58
N ASN A 132 22.03 -17.54 -29.47
CA ASN A 132 22.55 -16.84 -28.30
C ASN A 132 21.94 -15.45 -28.16
N ASP A 133 21.82 -14.67 -29.24
CA ASP A 133 21.20 -13.34 -29.24
C ASP A 133 19.73 -13.41 -28.76
N ALA A 134 18.98 -14.43 -29.21
CA ALA A 134 17.62 -14.68 -28.74
C ALA A 134 17.58 -15.04 -27.25
N ALA A 135 18.49 -15.89 -26.79
CA ALA A 135 18.60 -16.26 -25.37
C ALA A 135 18.97 -15.05 -24.49
N TYR A 136 19.88 -14.19 -24.93
CA TYR A 136 20.23 -12.95 -24.24
C TYR A 136 19.05 -12.00 -24.17
N THR A 137 18.32 -11.82 -25.28
CA THR A 137 17.12 -10.97 -25.32
C THR A 137 16.08 -11.45 -24.31
N HIS A 138 15.78 -12.75 -24.29
CA HIS A 138 14.85 -13.32 -23.31
C HIS A 138 15.34 -13.19 -21.86
N LYS A 139 16.64 -13.32 -21.61
CA LYS A 139 17.21 -13.12 -20.28
C LYS A 139 17.02 -11.68 -19.79
N VAL A 140 17.31 -10.69 -20.65
CA VAL A 140 17.12 -9.27 -20.33
C VAL A 140 15.65 -8.96 -20.08
N GLU A 141 14.74 -9.46 -20.93
CA GLU A 141 13.29 -9.28 -20.72
C GLU A 141 12.81 -9.90 -19.41
N ARG A 142 13.35 -11.07 -19.04
CA ARG A 142 13.03 -11.73 -17.77
C ARG A 142 13.52 -10.92 -16.57
N GLU A 143 14.75 -10.43 -16.62
CA GLU A 143 15.33 -9.60 -15.56
C GLU A 143 14.56 -8.28 -15.40
N GLU A 144 14.16 -7.64 -16.51
CA GLU A 144 13.34 -6.41 -16.46
C GLU A 144 11.95 -6.69 -15.88
N ARG A 145 11.29 -7.79 -16.28
CA ARG A 145 10.01 -8.21 -15.68
C ARG A 145 10.15 -8.49 -14.18
N GLU A 146 11.26 -9.09 -13.76
CA GLU A 146 11.53 -9.30 -12.33
C GLU A 146 11.80 -7.98 -11.59
N ARG A 147 12.48 -7.01 -12.21
CA ARG A 147 12.69 -5.67 -11.65
C ARG A 147 11.36 -4.96 -11.42
N VAL A 148 10.49 -4.95 -12.43
CA VAL A 148 9.14 -4.35 -12.35
C VAL A 148 8.33 -5.00 -11.22
N ARG A 149 8.30 -6.34 -11.14
CA ARG A 149 7.60 -7.04 -10.04
C ARG A 149 8.14 -6.68 -8.65
N ARG A 150 9.46 -6.52 -8.49
CA ARG A 150 10.07 -6.10 -7.22
C ARG A 150 9.67 -4.67 -6.86
N GLU A 151 9.58 -3.79 -7.84
CA GLU A 151 9.14 -2.39 -7.65
C GLU A 151 7.65 -2.32 -7.29
N GLU A 152 6.78 -3.03 -8.01
CA GLU A 152 5.36 -3.17 -7.67
C GLU A 152 5.15 -3.73 -6.27
N ALA A 153 5.96 -4.72 -5.85
CA ALA A 153 5.89 -5.28 -4.50
C ALA A 153 6.29 -4.26 -3.43
N LYS A 154 7.32 -3.43 -3.69
CA LYS A 154 7.70 -2.33 -2.80
C LYS A 154 6.59 -1.29 -2.68
N ASP A 155 5.99 -0.90 -3.80
CA ASP A 155 4.87 0.05 -3.84
C ASP A 155 3.65 -0.49 -3.09
N MET A 156 3.31 -1.76 -3.30
CA MET A 156 2.22 -2.42 -2.56
C MET A 156 2.50 -2.49 -1.06
N SER A 157 3.74 -2.76 -0.66
CA SER A 157 4.16 -2.72 0.74
C SER A 157 4.06 -1.31 1.33
N ALA A 158 4.52 -0.29 0.60
CA ALA A 158 4.43 1.10 1.02
C ALA A 158 2.97 1.56 1.17
N ARG A 159 2.09 1.19 0.22
CA ARG A 159 0.64 1.47 0.30
C ARG A 159 -0.01 0.78 1.50
N ARG A 160 0.33 -0.48 1.79
CA ARG A 160 -0.15 -1.19 2.98
C ARG A 160 0.33 -0.52 4.26
N SER A 161 1.59 -0.10 4.32
CA SER A 161 2.13 0.64 5.47
C SER A 161 1.40 1.97 5.68
N ALA A 162 1.18 2.74 4.62
CA ALA A 162 0.45 4.00 4.68
C ALA A 162 -1.02 3.80 5.11
N MET A 163 -1.68 2.74 4.63
CA MET A 163 -3.04 2.38 5.05
C MET A 163 -3.09 2.02 6.54
N ARG A 164 -2.12 1.23 7.04
CA ARG A 164 -2.01 0.92 8.47
C ARG A 164 -1.82 2.18 9.31
N HIS A 165 -0.90 3.06 8.90
CA HIS A 165 -0.65 4.30 9.62
C HIS A 165 -1.89 5.21 9.67
N ARG A 166 -2.64 5.32 8.56
CA ARG A 166 -3.93 6.06 8.57
C ARG A 166 -4.95 5.40 9.49
N ALA A 167 -5.04 4.07 9.50
CA ALA A 167 -5.95 3.36 10.39
C ALA A 167 -5.57 3.57 11.87
N GLU A 168 -4.28 3.57 12.20
CA GLU A 168 -3.76 3.90 13.53
C GLU A 168 -4.11 5.33 13.93
N GLN A 169 -3.88 6.32 13.06
CA GLN A 169 -4.28 7.71 13.30
C GLN A 169 -5.79 7.87 13.55
N HIS A 170 -6.62 7.15 12.78
CA HIS A 170 -8.07 7.14 13.01
C HIS A 170 -8.45 6.50 14.36
N LEU A 171 -7.75 5.42 14.75
CA LEU A 171 -7.96 4.77 16.04
C LEU A 171 -7.56 5.70 17.20
N GLU A 172 -6.43 6.40 17.09
CA GLU A 172 -6.00 7.41 18.07
C GLU A 172 -7.01 8.55 18.17
N ALA A 173 -7.45 9.10 17.04
CA ALA A 173 -8.45 10.17 17.01
C ALA A 173 -9.77 9.75 17.66
N THR A 174 -10.26 8.54 17.33
CA THR A 174 -11.50 8.01 17.94
C THR A 174 -11.33 7.75 19.45
N THR A 175 -10.17 7.29 19.88
CA THR A 175 -9.85 7.09 21.31
C THR A 175 -9.89 8.42 22.08
N VAL A 176 -9.34 9.50 21.51
CA VAL A 176 -9.43 10.85 22.10
C VAL A 176 -10.89 11.31 22.21
N THR A 177 -11.67 11.18 21.14
CA THR A 177 -13.10 11.57 21.18
C THR A 177 -13.91 10.77 22.19
N LEU A 178 -13.59 9.49 22.39
CA LEU A 178 -14.24 8.65 23.39
C LEU A 178 -13.86 9.11 24.80
N ALA A 179 -12.59 9.45 25.04
CA ALA A 179 -12.14 10.01 26.31
C ALA A 179 -12.87 11.32 26.64
N ASP A 180 -12.97 12.25 25.68
CA ASP A 180 -13.73 13.50 25.85
C ASP A 180 -15.20 13.21 26.18
N TYR A 181 -15.83 12.27 25.47
CA TYR A 181 -17.20 11.84 25.75
C TYR A 181 -17.35 11.30 27.19
N THR A 182 -16.41 10.46 27.65
CA THR A 182 -16.45 9.95 29.03
C THR A 182 -16.27 11.05 30.08
N GLN A 183 -15.44 12.07 29.78
CA GLN A 183 -15.27 13.21 30.67
C GLN A 183 -16.56 14.05 30.75
N VAL A 184 -17.21 14.31 29.61
CA VAL A 184 -18.52 14.98 29.56
C VAL A 184 -19.58 14.17 30.32
N GLN A 185 -19.63 12.85 30.12
CA GLN A 185 -20.56 11.98 30.83
C GLN A 185 -20.34 12.01 32.36
N THR A 186 -19.09 12.02 32.80
CA THR A 186 -18.72 12.13 34.22
C THR A 186 -19.16 13.48 34.78
N ALA A 187 -18.94 14.59 34.05
CA ALA A 187 -19.40 15.92 34.44
C ALA A 187 -20.93 16.00 34.54
N VAL A 188 -21.66 15.42 33.59
CA VAL A 188 -23.14 15.36 33.62
C VAL A 188 -23.62 14.61 34.86
N LEU A 189 -23.03 13.46 35.20
CA LEU A 189 -23.39 12.71 36.40
C LEU A 189 -23.10 13.48 37.70
N SER A 190 -21.97 14.22 37.74
CA SER A 190 -21.64 15.11 38.86
C SER A 190 -22.70 16.21 39.03
N CYS A 191 -23.05 16.91 37.94
CA CYS A 191 -24.10 17.93 37.96
C CYS A 191 -25.46 17.35 38.41
N GLN A 192 -25.82 16.14 37.95
CA GLN A 192 -27.04 15.46 38.39
C GLN A 192 -27.03 15.17 39.90
N ALA A 193 -25.89 14.77 40.46
CA ALA A 193 -25.74 14.55 41.90
C ALA A 193 -25.90 15.85 42.70
N GLU A 194 -25.30 16.96 42.23
CA GLU A 194 -25.45 18.28 42.85
C GLU A 194 -26.90 18.77 42.82
N VAL A 195 -27.59 18.65 41.68
CA VAL A 195 -29.02 19.00 41.58
C VAL A 195 -29.84 18.18 42.56
N ARG A 196 -29.57 16.88 42.69
CA ARG A 196 -30.27 16.01 43.66
C ARG A 196 -30.02 16.47 45.11
N ALA A 197 -28.78 16.81 45.45
CA ALA A 197 -28.42 17.33 46.78
C ALA A 197 -29.10 18.68 47.09
N LEU A 198 -29.20 19.57 46.09
CA LEU A 198 -29.91 20.85 46.21
C LEU A 198 -31.41 20.64 46.43
N LEU A 199 -32.04 19.71 45.70
CA LEU A 199 -33.44 19.35 45.89
C LEU A 199 -33.69 18.75 47.28
N GLU A 200 -32.81 17.88 47.77
CA GLU A 200 -32.89 17.36 49.14
C GLU A 200 -32.77 18.48 50.18
N ARG A 201 -31.87 19.44 49.97
CA ARG A 201 -31.72 20.61 50.83
C ARG A 201 -32.97 21.48 50.83
N ASP A 202 -33.55 21.76 49.65
CA ASP A 202 -34.80 22.52 49.53
C ASP A 202 -35.95 21.80 50.24
N ASN A 203 -36.07 20.49 50.09
CA ASN A 203 -37.07 19.69 50.81
C ASN A 203 -36.90 19.76 52.34
N ARG A 204 -35.66 19.72 52.84
CA ARG A 204 -35.37 19.92 54.28
C ARG A 204 -35.78 21.30 54.75
N LEU A 205 -35.44 22.35 53.99
CA LEU A 205 -35.82 23.74 54.30
C LEU A 205 -37.35 23.92 54.28
N ARG A 206 -38.06 23.33 53.32
CA ARG A 206 -39.53 23.33 53.28
C ARG A 206 -40.14 22.63 54.50
N ALA A 207 -39.58 21.49 54.90
CA ALA A 207 -40.02 20.77 56.10
C ALA A 207 -39.78 21.58 57.38
N GLU A 208 -38.62 22.24 57.49
CA GLU A 208 -38.31 23.12 58.61
C GLU A 208 -39.24 24.35 58.64
N ALA A 209 -39.49 24.98 57.50
CA ALA A 209 -40.45 26.07 57.38
C ALA A 209 -41.87 25.63 57.74
N ALA A 210 -42.27 24.39 57.43
CA ALA A 210 -43.55 23.84 57.86
C ALA A 210 -43.60 23.64 59.38
N ARG A 211 -42.53 23.13 60.01
CA ARG A 211 -42.41 23.03 61.48
C ARG A 211 -42.48 24.40 62.16
N LEU A 212 -41.76 25.40 61.63
CA LEU A 212 -41.79 26.76 62.15
C LEU A 212 -43.17 27.40 62.01
N ARG A 213 -43.86 27.19 60.89
CA ARG A 213 -45.27 27.59 60.72
C ARG A 213 -46.17 26.94 61.77
N GLY A 214 -46.02 25.64 62.02
CA GLY A 214 -46.76 24.93 63.08
C GLY A 214 -46.47 25.47 64.49
N ARG A 215 -45.23 25.89 64.77
CA ARG A 215 -44.89 26.55 66.04
C ARG A 215 -45.52 27.94 66.15
N LEU A 216 -45.51 28.72 65.07
CA LEU A 216 -46.15 30.04 65.04
C LEU A 216 -47.67 29.95 65.22
N THR A 217 -48.34 28.97 64.61
CA THR A 217 -49.76 28.73 64.84
C THR A 217 -50.02 28.35 66.30
N GLY A 218 -49.20 27.48 66.89
CA GLY A 218 -49.30 27.15 68.31
C GLY A 218 -49.07 28.35 69.24
N LEU A 219 -48.12 29.25 68.91
CA LEU A 219 -47.93 30.51 69.64
C LEU A 219 -49.11 31.45 69.48
N ALA A 220 -49.73 31.54 68.29
CA ALA A 220 -50.91 32.35 68.07
C ALA A 220 -52.12 31.81 68.85
N GLU A 221 -52.28 30.49 68.95
CA GLU A 221 -53.29 29.86 69.81
C GLU A 221 -53.04 30.18 71.29
N LEU A 222 -51.79 30.07 71.75
CA LEU A 222 -51.41 30.45 73.12
C LEU A 222 -51.66 31.93 73.40
N GLN A 223 -51.35 32.83 72.46
CA GLN A 223 -51.69 34.25 72.57
C GLN A 223 -53.20 34.48 72.63
N GLY A 224 -53.98 33.75 71.83
CA GLY A 224 -55.44 33.78 71.87
C GLY A 224 -56.00 33.29 73.20
N LEU A 225 -55.42 32.24 73.79
CA LEU A 225 -55.77 31.76 75.14
C LEU A 225 -55.40 32.77 76.23
N LEU A 226 -54.22 33.38 76.14
CA LEU A 226 -53.77 34.41 77.09
C LEU A 226 -54.68 35.66 77.02
N ALA A 227 -55.10 36.06 75.83
CA ALA A 227 -56.07 37.14 75.64
C ALA A 227 -57.42 36.79 76.27
N ARG A 228 -57.91 35.55 76.09
CA ARG A 228 -59.14 35.06 76.73
C ARG A 228 -59.02 35.04 78.26
N GLU A 229 -57.88 34.60 78.79
CA GLU A 229 -57.62 34.61 80.23
C GLU A 229 -57.58 36.04 80.77
N ALA A 230 -56.94 36.97 80.05
CA ALA A 230 -56.91 38.38 80.42
C ALA A 230 -58.32 39.01 80.43
N THR A 231 -59.16 38.70 79.43
CA THR A 231 -60.58 39.13 79.44
C THR A 231 -61.34 38.53 80.60
N LEU A 232 -61.17 37.23 80.90
CA LEU A 232 -61.82 36.58 82.04
C LEU A 232 -61.39 37.20 83.38
N ARG A 233 -60.10 37.55 83.54
CA ARG A 233 -59.62 38.26 84.75
C ARG A 233 -60.19 39.67 84.84
N HIS A 234 -60.30 40.37 83.71
CA HIS A 234 -60.92 41.70 83.68
C HIS A 234 -62.41 41.62 84.05
N ASP A 235 -63.14 40.66 83.48
CA ASP A 235 -64.55 40.42 83.79
C ASP A 235 -64.75 40.01 85.25
N ALA A 236 -63.88 39.14 85.79
CA ALA A 236 -63.89 38.78 87.20
C ALA A 236 -63.60 39.97 88.11
N SER A 237 -62.63 40.81 87.75
CA SER A 237 -62.32 42.05 88.47
C SER A 237 -63.49 43.05 88.42
N MET A 238 -64.19 43.15 87.28
CA MET A 238 -65.37 44.00 87.14
C MET A 238 -66.54 43.46 87.97
N ALA A 239 -66.76 42.14 87.99
CA ALA A 239 -67.74 41.51 88.86
C ALA A 239 -67.43 41.72 90.36
N GLN A 240 -66.14 41.68 90.72
CA GLN A 240 -65.70 41.98 92.09
C GLN A 240 -65.91 43.46 92.44
N ALA A 241 -65.62 44.38 91.53
CA ALA A 241 -65.91 45.81 91.72
C ALA A 241 -67.43 46.09 91.82
N GLN A 242 -68.25 45.38 91.06
CA GLN A 242 -69.71 45.46 91.11
C GLN A 242 -70.28 44.93 92.44
N THR A 243 -69.71 43.85 92.97
CA THR A 243 -70.09 43.32 94.30
C THR A 243 -69.66 44.25 95.42
N GLU A 244 -68.45 44.83 95.36
CA GLU A 244 -68.01 45.85 96.32
C GLU A 244 -68.88 47.12 96.29
N THR A 245 -69.28 47.58 95.10
CA THR A 245 -70.20 48.72 94.99
C THR A 245 -71.60 48.38 95.50
N ALA A 246 -72.10 47.17 95.25
CA ALA A 246 -73.35 46.70 95.85
C ALA A 246 -73.28 46.69 97.40
N HIS A 247 -72.17 46.22 97.97
CA HIS A 247 -71.94 46.27 99.42
C HIS A 247 -71.88 47.70 99.97
N ARG A 248 -71.23 48.63 99.26
CA ARG A 248 -71.21 50.05 99.66
C ARG A 248 -72.59 50.70 99.60
N ILE A 249 -73.38 50.40 98.57
CA ILE A 249 -74.77 50.90 98.47
C ILE A 249 -75.62 50.36 99.61
N GLN A 250 -75.44 49.09 99.98
CA GLN A 250 -76.16 48.50 101.11
C GLN A 250 -75.75 49.14 102.43
N ALA A 251 -74.44 49.31 102.67
CA ALA A 251 -73.94 50.03 103.85
C ALA A 251 -74.45 51.48 103.91
N HIS A 252 -74.58 52.14 102.77
CA HIS A 252 -75.15 53.50 102.70
C HIS A 252 -76.64 53.50 103.04
N LYS A 253 -77.41 52.50 102.59
CA LYS A 253 -78.83 52.34 102.99
C LYS A 253 -78.98 52.15 104.50
N ASP A 254 -78.13 51.32 105.09
CA ASP A 254 -78.15 51.05 106.53
C ASP A 254 -77.79 52.33 107.32
N CYS A 255 -76.82 53.11 106.84
CA CYS A 255 -76.45 54.40 107.41
C CYS A 255 -77.57 55.44 107.31
N THR A 256 -78.25 55.54 106.14
CA THR A 256 -79.39 56.45 105.97
C THR A 256 -80.56 56.06 106.87
N SER A 257 -80.82 54.76 107.06
CA SER A 257 -81.83 54.27 108.01
C SER A 257 -81.50 54.69 109.45
N HIS A 258 -80.22 54.69 109.81
CA HIS A 258 -79.74 55.11 111.13
C HIS A 258 -79.93 56.61 111.35
N ILE A 259 -79.61 57.43 110.35
CA ILE A 259 -79.81 58.90 110.39
C ILE A 259 -81.31 59.22 110.53
N VAL A 260 -82.18 58.54 109.78
CA VAL A 260 -83.64 58.75 109.90
C VAL A 260 -84.14 58.45 111.30
N GLN A 261 -83.67 57.37 111.94
CA GLN A 261 -84.00 57.08 113.33
C GLN A 261 -83.49 58.16 114.31
N GLU A 262 -82.26 58.64 114.14
CA GLU A 262 -81.73 59.72 114.99
C GLU A 262 -82.47 61.04 114.81
N THR A 263 -82.90 61.37 113.59
CA THR A 263 -83.71 62.58 113.33
C THR A 263 -85.08 62.48 114.01
N GLN A 264 -85.65 61.28 114.09
CA GLN A 264 -86.92 61.03 114.77
C GLN A 264 -86.80 61.25 116.30
N VAL A 265 -85.69 60.83 116.89
CA VAL A 265 -85.37 61.07 118.32
C VAL A 265 -85.17 62.55 118.61
N VAL A 266 -84.46 63.28 117.73
CA VAL A 266 -84.26 64.74 117.89
C VAL A 266 -85.58 65.50 117.77
N THR A 267 -86.48 65.06 116.87
CA THR A 267 -87.81 65.67 116.74
C THR A 267 -88.66 65.44 117.99
N GLU A 268 -88.64 64.23 118.56
CA GLU A 268 -89.29 63.93 119.85
C GLU A 268 -88.71 64.73 121.02
N MET A 269 -87.38 64.93 121.06
CA MET A 269 -86.73 65.75 122.07
C MET A 269 -87.10 67.23 121.95
N SER A 270 -87.17 67.76 120.72
CA SER A 270 -87.63 69.14 120.47
C SER A 270 -89.09 69.34 120.88
N SER A 271 -89.98 68.39 120.57
CA SER A 271 -91.38 68.44 121.05
C SER A 271 -91.50 68.37 122.57
N ARG A 272 -90.61 67.63 123.26
CA ARG A 272 -90.53 67.63 124.73
C ARG A 272 -90.01 68.96 125.30
N LEU A 273 -89.09 69.62 124.61
CA LEU A 273 -88.55 70.94 125.01
C LEU A 273 -89.59 72.07 124.82
N GLU A 274 -90.38 72.02 123.75
CA GLU A 274 -91.51 72.96 123.56
C GLU A 274 -92.61 72.76 124.62
N LEU A 275 -92.85 71.52 125.08
CA LEU A 275 -93.73 71.22 126.21
C LEU A 275 -93.19 71.73 127.55
N GLN A 276 -91.87 71.75 127.76
CA GLN A 276 -91.27 72.34 128.96
C GLN A 276 -91.32 73.87 128.98
N LEU A 277 -91.20 74.53 127.81
CA LEU A 277 -91.26 75.98 127.71
C LEU A 277 -92.69 76.55 127.84
N THR A 278 -93.72 75.76 127.53
CA THR A 278 -95.12 76.14 127.78
C THR A 278 -95.58 75.93 129.23
N LEU A 279 -94.83 75.20 130.05
CA LEU A 279 -95.07 75.00 131.47
C LEU A 279 -94.44 76.08 132.39
N ASN A 280 -93.61 76.98 131.83
CA ASN A 280 -92.95 78.06 132.56
C ASN A 280 -93.47 79.46 132.17
N THR A 281 -94.75 79.52 131.83
CA THR A 281 -95.62 80.67 132.14
C THR A 281 -95.34 81.27 133.51
#